data_AF-A0AAJ7P8W7-F1
#
_entry.id   AF-A0AAJ7P8W7-F1
#
_cell.length_a   1.000
_cell.length_b   1.000
_cell.length_c   1.000
_cell.angle_alpha   90.00
_cell.angle_beta   90.00
_cell.angle_gamma   90.00
#
_symmetry.space_group_name_H-M   'P 1'
#
loop_
_entity.id
_entity.type
_entity.pdbx_description
1 polymer ?
#
loop_
_entity_poly.entity_id
_entity_poly.type
_entity_poly.pdbx_seq_one_letter_code
_entity_poly.pdbx_strand_id
1 'polypeptide(L)'
;MSTMVEPRVSPLLPTPSPARRLPAIPVDHQIFVEWEPQSKRFALALHARRKHIAHLTATEIHKAHGELRQVYPAIDEVFPTKLAPRTCSEATSVCANLKRYLKGVLDGCGATLLAWVFFMAEEVSHAEFDPEVDKFQRKILEVDLAKSRDELTRLLDSKAGLGLDTAYSMEDEIVTNISLALGELFNFRISTFAEMRDLCEKQRSSHWTDRAEQAQQAVDELTIIYHAACLDLVLGQRDRMKRDHGAGVDFARWTASHQARFLKLSVFVSQERLRWMMAVRTFKRREYDRLSQGNSPKKQDRSLTELKKDIYEHLLKILQEEEILLKKQKMILEKISSGEADAEEFGDAVEDVEELEMIYGKRKCLTLIEATVRLSSIYQRRAILRNKVQACQNILNKGGLRDSSVSFTGRLSGDSSGCVSLTTPSEEAMEFSRRRTVAFLQEHFRGLQPNNIPIARLNGKTNTNISDTRINVKAMSLS
;
A
#
# COMPACT_ATOMS: atom_id res chain seq x y z
N MET A 1 -5.22 6.52 33.60
CA MET A 1 -5.37 5.07 33.79
C MET A 1 -6.15 4.49 32.63
N SER A 2 -5.46 3.91 31.65
CA SER A 2 -6.01 2.85 30.79
C SER A 2 -4.85 2.22 30.03
N THR A 3 -4.16 1.33 30.73
CA THR A 3 -3.24 0.31 30.20
C THR A 3 -4.06 -0.75 29.49
N MET A 4 -3.93 -0.97 28.18
CA MET A 4 -4.47 -2.12 27.40
C MET A 4 -4.15 -1.86 25.91
N VAL A 5 -3.59 -2.73 25.07
CA VAL A 5 -3.18 -4.15 25.11
C VAL A 5 -2.08 -4.28 24.04
N GLU A 6 -0.89 -4.76 24.38
CA GLU A 6 0.04 -5.29 23.38
C GLU A 6 -0.50 -6.63 22.88
N PRO A 7 -0.69 -6.82 21.56
CA PRO A 7 -0.98 -8.15 21.03
C PRO A 7 0.31 -8.99 21.10
N ARG A 8 0.38 -9.87 22.10
CA ARG A 8 1.33 -11.00 22.11
C ARG A 8 0.99 -11.94 20.97
N VAL A 9 1.51 -11.67 19.78
CA VAL A 9 1.60 -12.66 18.71
C VAL A 9 2.73 -13.62 19.09
N SER A 10 2.37 -14.80 19.60
CA SER A 10 3.32 -15.90 19.78
C SER A 10 3.62 -16.51 18.40
N PRO A 11 4.89 -16.72 18.02
CA PRO A 11 5.21 -17.34 16.74
C PRO A 11 5.10 -18.86 16.88
N LEU A 12 3.98 -19.43 16.44
CA LEU A 12 3.91 -20.86 16.14
C LEU A 12 4.47 -21.07 14.72
N LEU A 13 5.79 -21.00 14.60
CA LEU A 13 6.49 -21.45 13.40
C LEU A 13 6.46 -22.99 13.34
N PRO A 14 6.02 -23.61 12.23
CA PRO A 14 6.29 -25.02 12.01
C PRO A 14 7.79 -25.23 11.81
N THR A 15 8.30 -26.32 12.38
CA THR A 15 9.67 -26.81 12.15
C THR A 15 10.03 -26.81 10.67
N PRO A 16 11.24 -26.34 10.28
CA PRO A 16 11.61 -26.24 8.88
C PRO A 16 11.70 -27.65 8.28
N SER A 17 10.83 -27.95 7.31
CA SER A 17 11.11 -29.01 6.34
C SER A 17 12.43 -28.71 5.64
N PRO A 18 13.26 -29.72 5.34
CA PRO A 18 14.60 -29.52 4.80
C PRO A 18 14.49 -28.72 3.50
N ALA A 19 15.09 -27.53 3.52
CA ALA A 19 15.17 -26.66 2.37
C ALA A 19 15.61 -27.47 1.16
N ARG A 20 14.83 -27.40 0.08
CA ARG A 20 15.26 -27.84 -1.24
C ARG A 20 16.46 -26.95 -1.56
N ARG A 21 17.67 -27.45 -1.30
CA ARG A 21 18.92 -26.72 -1.53
C ARG A 21 18.91 -26.30 -2.99
N LEU A 22 18.74 -25.01 -3.23
CA LEU A 22 19.16 -24.40 -4.48
C LEU A 22 20.63 -24.79 -4.70
N PRO A 23 21.05 -25.05 -5.95
CA PRO A 23 22.43 -25.44 -6.23
C PRO A 23 23.38 -24.43 -5.59
N ALA A 24 24.30 -24.94 -4.76
CA ALA A 24 25.29 -24.12 -4.09
C ALA A 24 26.09 -23.33 -5.14
N ILE A 25 25.97 -22.01 -5.09
CA ILE A 25 26.77 -21.10 -5.90
C ILE A 25 28.26 -21.31 -5.50
N PRO A 26 29.19 -21.41 -6.45
CA PRO A 26 30.61 -21.62 -6.14
C PRO A 26 31.13 -20.52 -5.20
N VAL A 27 31.83 -20.92 -4.14
CA VAL A 27 32.11 -20.13 -2.92
C VAL A 27 33.24 -19.10 -3.11
N ASP A 28 33.71 -18.82 -4.33
CA ASP A 28 34.83 -17.90 -4.55
C ASP A 28 34.35 -16.56 -5.15
N HIS A 29 33.67 -15.76 -4.34
CA HIS A 29 33.15 -14.45 -4.74
C HIS A 29 34.29 -13.42 -4.74
N GLN A 30 35.08 -13.32 -5.83
CA GLN A 30 36.08 -12.24 -5.92
C GLN A 30 35.43 -10.91 -6.30
N ILE A 31 35.60 -9.93 -5.44
CA ILE A 31 35.18 -8.54 -5.66
C ILE A 31 36.31 -7.79 -6.39
N PHE A 32 35.99 -7.17 -7.52
CA PHE A 32 36.86 -6.26 -8.24
C PHE A 32 36.40 -4.82 -8.05
N VAL A 33 37.36 -3.93 -7.82
CA VAL A 33 37.14 -2.50 -7.63
C VAL A 33 38.23 -1.78 -8.42
N GLU A 34 37.82 -1.02 -9.42
CA GLU A 34 38.71 -0.21 -10.25
C GLU A 34 38.23 1.24 -10.26
N TRP A 35 39.17 2.18 -10.21
CA TRP A 35 38.86 3.61 -10.29
C TRP A 35 39.01 4.08 -11.73
N GLU A 36 38.00 4.76 -12.25
CA GLU A 36 38.00 5.36 -13.59
C GLU A 36 38.19 6.88 -13.48
N PRO A 37 39.40 7.40 -13.74
CA PRO A 37 39.69 8.82 -13.55
C PRO A 37 38.88 9.74 -14.46
N GLN A 38 38.52 9.26 -15.66
CA GLN A 38 37.81 10.03 -16.68
C GLN A 38 36.37 10.31 -16.30
N SER A 39 35.69 9.32 -15.72
CA SER A 39 34.28 9.39 -15.29
C SER A 39 34.15 9.82 -13.83
N LYS A 40 35.23 9.77 -13.04
CA LYS A 40 35.23 9.90 -11.57
C LYS A 40 34.30 8.89 -10.90
N ARG A 41 34.29 7.65 -11.42
CA ARG A 41 33.47 6.54 -10.93
C ARG A 41 34.33 5.34 -10.55
N PHE A 42 33.76 4.49 -9.72
CA PHE A 42 34.28 3.16 -9.41
C PHE A 42 33.57 2.14 -10.29
N ALA A 43 34.34 1.32 -10.99
CA ALA A 43 33.86 0.10 -11.62
C ALA A 43 33.94 -1.03 -10.58
N LEU A 44 32.77 -1.52 -10.16
CA LEU A 44 32.62 -2.64 -9.24
C LEU A 44 32.23 -3.90 -10.02
N ALA A 45 32.76 -5.07 -9.68
CA ALA A 45 32.33 -6.35 -10.25
C ALA A 45 32.33 -7.48 -9.22
N LEU A 46 31.30 -8.34 -9.26
CA LEU A 46 31.17 -9.57 -8.45
C LEU A 46 31.48 -10.80 -9.32
N HIS A 47 32.74 -11.23 -9.31
CA HIS A 47 33.38 -12.35 -10.04
C HIS A 47 33.29 -12.44 -11.59
N ALA A 48 34.19 -13.25 -12.17
CA ALA A 48 35.01 -12.99 -13.36
C ALA A 48 34.33 -12.89 -14.75
N ARG A 49 33.01 -12.99 -14.86
CA ARG A 49 32.34 -12.68 -16.13
C ARG A 49 32.05 -11.18 -16.13
N ARG A 50 32.81 -10.42 -16.94
CA ARG A 50 32.73 -8.96 -17.18
C ARG A 50 31.35 -8.42 -17.61
N LYS A 51 30.26 -9.16 -17.42
CA LYS A 51 28.90 -8.79 -17.84
C LYS A 51 28.16 -7.91 -16.83
N HIS A 52 28.60 -7.85 -15.58
CA HIS A 52 27.93 -7.10 -14.50
C HIS A 52 28.94 -6.16 -13.83
N ILE A 53 29.19 -5.01 -14.46
CA ILE A 53 30.04 -3.96 -13.92
C ILE A 53 29.14 -2.79 -13.54
N ALA A 54 29.11 -2.46 -12.25
CA ALA A 54 28.42 -1.28 -11.78
C ALA A 54 29.39 -0.10 -11.76
N HIS A 55 29.02 0.99 -12.43
CA HIS A 55 29.79 2.23 -12.42
C HIS A 55 29.16 3.20 -11.42
N LEU A 56 29.75 3.32 -10.24
CA LEU A 56 29.20 4.13 -9.14
C LEU A 56 30.09 5.33 -8.82
N THR A 57 29.48 6.49 -8.64
CA THR A 57 30.09 7.68 -8.07
C THR A 57 30.31 7.50 -6.57
N ALA A 58 31.20 8.30 -5.98
CA ALA A 58 31.37 8.32 -4.52
C ALA A 58 30.05 8.66 -3.79
N THR A 59 29.22 9.53 -4.36
CA THR A 59 27.89 9.89 -3.84
C THR A 59 26.91 8.72 -3.85
N GLU A 60 26.90 7.92 -4.93
CA GLU A 60 26.07 6.71 -5.02
C GLU A 60 26.53 5.66 -3.99
N ILE A 61 27.84 5.48 -3.79
CA ILE A 61 28.39 4.58 -2.78
C ILE A 61 28.04 5.06 -1.36
N HIS A 62 28.11 6.36 -1.08
CA HIS A 62 27.68 6.92 0.19
C HIS A 62 26.18 6.70 0.44
N LYS A 63 25.34 6.86 -0.58
CA LYS A 63 23.89 6.58 -0.49
C LYS A 63 23.64 5.11 -0.17
N ALA A 64 24.24 4.20 -0.94
CA ALA A 64 24.16 2.75 -0.73
C ALA A 64 24.66 2.34 0.67
N HIS A 65 25.74 2.95 1.15
CA HIS A 65 26.22 2.75 2.51
C HIS A 65 25.24 3.27 3.55
N GLY A 66 24.63 4.44 3.33
CA GLY A 66 23.59 4.98 4.20
C GLY A 66 22.42 4.02 4.37
N GLU A 67 21.94 3.44 3.28
CA GLU A 67 20.89 2.40 3.29
C GLU A 67 21.34 1.14 4.05
N LEU A 68 22.55 0.64 3.77
CA LEU A 68 23.11 -0.52 4.46
C LEU A 68 23.28 -0.31 5.96
N ARG A 69 23.74 0.87 6.38
CA ARG A 69 23.97 1.23 7.78
C ARG A 69 22.68 1.26 8.58
N GLN A 70 21.54 1.61 7.97
CA GLN A 70 20.25 1.60 8.65
C GLN A 70 19.84 0.19 9.11
N VAL A 71 20.25 -0.84 8.34
CA VAL A 71 19.91 -2.24 8.62
C VAL A 71 21.04 -2.96 9.37
N TYR A 72 22.29 -2.64 9.06
CA TYR A 72 23.48 -3.25 9.63
C TYR A 72 24.49 -2.19 10.12
N PRO A 73 24.28 -1.60 11.31
CA PRO A 73 25.09 -0.49 11.81
C PRO A 73 26.58 -0.81 11.97
N ALA A 74 26.93 -2.09 12.20
CA ALA A 74 28.32 -2.54 12.35
C ALA A 74 29.17 -2.30 11.08
N ILE A 75 28.54 -2.10 9.92
CA ILE A 75 29.22 -1.84 8.66
C ILE A 75 29.89 -0.45 8.61
N ASP A 76 29.51 0.45 9.51
CA ASP A 76 30.09 1.79 9.64
C ASP A 76 31.58 1.72 10.02
N GLU A 77 31.97 0.72 10.81
CA GLU A 77 33.35 0.53 11.28
C GLU A 77 34.33 0.22 10.14
N VAL A 78 33.82 -0.36 9.05
CA VAL A 78 34.61 -0.80 7.89
C VAL A 78 34.46 0.13 6.69
N PHE A 79 33.65 1.20 6.79
CA PHE A 79 33.41 2.11 5.68
C PHE A 79 34.61 3.03 5.39
N PRO A 80 35.02 3.23 4.12
CA PRO A 80 36.19 4.06 3.82
C PRO A 80 35.96 5.54 4.19
N THR A 81 36.90 6.12 4.95
CA THR A 81 36.85 7.54 5.34
C THR A 81 37.00 8.52 4.17
N LYS A 82 37.57 8.07 3.05
CA LYS A 82 37.74 8.83 1.81
C LYS A 82 37.40 7.96 0.61
N LEU A 83 36.43 8.40 -0.19
CA LEU A 83 36.01 7.76 -1.45
C LEU A 83 36.35 8.57 -2.71
N ALA A 84 36.93 9.77 -2.57
CA ALA A 84 37.27 10.62 -3.71
C ALA A 84 38.80 10.76 -3.83
N PRO A 85 39.49 9.83 -4.55
CA PRO A 85 40.93 9.94 -4.76
C PRO A 85 41.25 11.13 -5.67
N ARG A 86 42.29 11.90 -5.32
CA ARG A 86 42.75 13.05 -6.11
C ARG A 86 43.90 12.69 -7.04
N THR A 87 44.61 11.60 -6.74
CA THR A 87 45.75 11.11 -7.51
C THR A 87 45.61 9.61 -7.79
N CYS A 88 46.33 9.10 -8.80
CA CYS A 88 46.35 7.66 -9.11
C CYS A 88 46.91 6.82 -7.96
N SER A 89 47.86 7.35 -7.19
CA SER A 89 48.43 6.66 -6.01
C SER A 89 47.40 6.53 -4.88
N GLU A 90 46.60 7.57 -4.63
CA GLU A 90 45.49 7.51 -3.67
C GLU A 90 44.40 6.54 -4.12
N ALA A 91 44.11 6.48 -5.43
CA ALA A 91 43.09 5.61 -5.99
C ALA A 91 43.32 4.13 -5.63
N THR A 92 44.56 3.66 -5.66
CA THR A 92 44.90 2.28 -5.26
C THR A 92 44.51 1.99 -3.81
N SER A 93 44.83 2.90 -2.89
CA SER A 93 44.46 2.75 -1.48
C SER A 93 42.96 2.83 -1.25
N VAL A 94 42.27 3.74 -1.95
CA VAL A 94 40.80 3.88 -1.85
C VAL A 94 40.11 2.63 -2.39
N CYS A 95 40.53 2.11 -3.54
CA CYS A 95 40.00 0.87 -4.10
C CYS A 95 40.24 -0.33 -3.18
N ALA A 96 41.42 -0.43 -2.55
CA ALA A 96 41.72 -1.49 -1.59
C ALA A 96 40.81 -1.43 -0.35
N ASN A 97 40.56 -0.22 0.18
CA ASN A 97 39.65 -0.03 1.31
C ASN A 97 38.20 -0.31 0.93
N LEU A 98 37.75 0.16 -0.24
CA LEU A 98 36.41 -0.12 -0.75
C LEU A 98 36.21 -1.62 -1.00
N LYS A 99 37.22 -2.32 -1.51
CA LYS A 99 37.19 -3.79 -1.66
C LYS A 99 37.06 -4.50 -0.31
N ARG A 100 37.77 -4.03 0.73
CA ARG A 100 37.63 -4.56 2.09
C ARG A 100 36.22 -4.32 2.64
N TYR A 101 35.67 -3.12 2.43
CA TYR A 101 34.30 -2.78 2.81
C TYR A 101 33.28 -3.69 2.13
N LEU A 102 33.31 -3.82 0.80
CA LEU A 102 32.38 -4.66 0.04
C LEU A 102 32.52 -6.14 0.41
N LYS A 103 33.71 -6.60 0.81
CA LYS A 103 33.89 -7.93 1.37
C LYS A 103 33.21 -8.05 2.74
N GLY A 104 33.33 -7.05 3.62
CA GLY A 104 32.60 -7.02 4.88
C GLY A 104 31.08 -7.02 4.68
N VAL A 105 30.57 -6.28 3.69
CA VAL A 105 29.17 -6.34 3.26
C VAL A 105 28.81 -7.74 2.79
N LEU A 106 29.62 -8.34 1.91
CA LEU A 106 29.38 -9.68 1.39
C LEU A 106 29.31 -10.73 2.51
N ASP A 107 30.26 -10.68 3.44
CA ASP A 107 30.38 -11.64 4.54
C ASP A 107 29.25 -11.47 5.58
N GLY A 108 28.79 -10.23 5.81
CA GLY A 108 27.72 -9.93 6.77
C GLY A 108 26.30 -10.01 6.22
N CYS A 109 26.11 -9.66 4.95
CA CYS A 109 24.80 -9.44 4.31
C CYS A 109 24.52 -10.42 3.15
N GLY A 110 25.52 -11.14 2.67
CA GLY A 110 25.38 -12.08 1.55
C GLY A 110 25.51 -11.43 0.16
N ALA A 111 25.67 -12.29 -0.85
CA ALA A 111 25.93 -11.87 -2.23
C ALA A 111 24.72 -11.21 -2.91
N THR A 112 23.51 -11.69 -2.62
CA THR A 112 22.28 -11.17 -3.23
C THR A 112 22.01 -9.73 -2.81
N LEU A 113 22.13 -9.43 -1.51
CA LEU A 113 21.92 -8.08 -1.00
C LEU A 113 23.01 -7.12 -1.49
N LEU A 114 24.26 -7.55 -1.51
CA LEU A 114 25.35 -6.77 -2.10
C LEU A 114 25.09 -6.47 -3.59
N ALA A 115 24.64 -7.47 -4.35
CA ALA A 115 24.28 -7.30 -5.75
C ALA A 115 23.09 -6.34 -5.92
N TRP A 116 22.06 -6.47 -5.09
CA TRP A 116 20.88 -5.60 -5.14
C TRP A 116 21.22 -4.13 -4.84
N VAL A 117 22.01 -3.87 -3.80
CA VAL A 117 22.38 -2.49 -3.39
C VAL A 117 23.34 -1.83 -4.38
N PHE A 118 24.36 -2.54 -4.86
CA PHE A 118 25.43 -1.93 -5.65
C PHE A 118 25.37 -2.20 -7.17
N PHE A 119 24.62 -3.21 -7.62
CA PHE A 119 24.65 -3.69 -9.00
C PHE A 119 23.30 -3.63 -9.74
N MET A 120 22.30 -2.93 -9.16
CA MET A 120 20.94 -2.76 -9.68
C MET A 120 20.10 -4.05 -9.71
N ALA A 121 18.87 -3.96 -9.19
CA ALA A 121 17.97 -5.10 -8.98
C ALA A 121 17.56 -5.85 -10.26
N GLU A 122 17.52 -5.17 -11.42
CA GLU A 122 17.02 -5.72 -12.68
C GLU A 122 17.89 -6.85 -13.27
N GLU A 123 19.17 -6.93 -12.87
CA GLU A 123 20.10 -7.93 -13.40
C GLU A 123 20.23 -9.18 -12.52
N VAL A 124 19.71 -9.14 -11.28
CA VAL A 124 19.77 -10.27 -10.35
C VAL A 124 18.44 -11.02 -10.41
N SER A 125 18.36 -11.98 -11.33
CA SER A 125 17.21 -12.87 -11.46
C SER A 125 16.82 -13.44 -10.09
N HIS A 126 15.59 -13.14 -9.66
CA HIS A 126 15.00 -13.59 -8.40
C HIS A 126 15.55 -12.98 -7.10
N ALA A 127 16.33 -11.88 -7.14
CA ALA A 127 16.76 -11.18 -5.91
C ALA A 127 15.59 -10.67 -5.07
N GLU A 128 14.48 -10.29 -5.71
CA GLU A 128 13.21 -9.92 -5.06
C GLU A 128 12.60 -11.06 -4.22
N PHE A 129 12.97 -12.32 -4.49
CA PHE A 129 12.52 -13.48 -3.71
C PHE A 129 13.53 -13.91 -2.65
N ASP A 130 14.67 -13.24 -2.53
CA ASP A 130 15.63 -13.52 -1.47
C ASP A 130 15.09 -12.97 -0.13
N PRO A 131 14.85 -13.82 0.87
CA PRO A 131 14.32 -13.38 2.16
C PRO A 131 15.16 -12.30 2.84
N GLU A 132 16.48 -12.26 2.60
CA GLU A 132 17.34 -11.22 3.18
C GLU A 132 17.20 -9.88 2.46
N VAL A 133 16.92 -9.89 1.14
CA VAL A 133 16.62 -8.65 0.38
C VAL A 133 15.24 -8.11 0.76
N ASP A 134 14.22 -8.96 0.86
CA ASP A 134 12.88 -8.55 1.34
C ASP A 134 12.94 -7.95 2.74
N LYS A 135 13.64 -8.62 3.66
CA LYS A 135 13.84 -8.15 5.03
C LYS A 135 14.61 -6.82 5.07
N PHE A 136 15.60 -6.65 4.20
CA PHE A 136 16.36 -5.41 4.08
C PHE A 136 15.49 -4.24 3.60
N GLN A 137 14.78 -4.42 2.48
CA GLN A 137 13.87 -3.41 1.92
C GLN A 137 12.79 -3.02 2.92
N ARG A 138 12.16 -4.02 3.55
CA ARG A 138 11.20 -3.79 4.63
C ARG A 138 11.80 -2.94 5.74
N LYS A 139 13.03 -3.23 6.15
CA LYS A 139 13.68 -2.50 7.24
C LYS A 139 13.96 -1.05 6.88
N ILE A 140 14.34 -0.76 5.64
CA ILE A 140 14.49 0.63 5.15
C ILE A 140 13.16 1.38 5.27
N LEU A 141 12.08 0.80 4.74
CA LEU A 141 10.75 1.43 4.80
C LEU A 141 10.26 1.63 6.25
N GLU A 142 10.56 0.69 7.14
CA GLU A 142 10.27 0.83 8.59
C GLU A 142 11.09 1.95 9.24
N VAL A 143 12.36 2.14 8.84
CA VAL A 143 13.22 3.22 9.34
C VAL A 143 12.74 4.59 8.83
N ASP A 144 12.36 4.69 7.56
CA ASP A 144 11.81 5.93 7.00
C ASP A 144 10.50 6.32 7.68
N LEU A 145 9.60 5.36 7.92
CA LEU A 145 8.39 5.58 8.69
C LEU A 145 8.69 6.04 10.12
N ALA A 146 9.66 5.42 10.79
CA ALA A 146 10.07 5.79 12.14
C ALA A 146 10.64 7.21 12.18
N LYS A 147 11.48 7.58 11.21
CA LYS A 147 12.04 8.93 11.08
C LYS A 147 10.96 10.00 10.94
N SER A 148 9.94 9.77 10.11
CA SER A 148 8.81 10.70 9.96
C SER A 148 7.97 10.82 11.24
N ARG A 149 7.83 9.73 12.02
CA ARG A 149 7.17 9.77 13.33
C ARG A 149 7.98 10.52 14.39
N ASP A 150 9.30 10.37 14.37
CA ASP A 150 10.20 11.12 15.25
C ASP A 150 10.14 12.62 14.94
N GLU A 151 10.03 12.98 13.66
CA GLU A 151 9.83 14.36 13.23
C GLU A 151 8.52 14.95 13.77
N LEU A 152 7.42 14.19 13.70
CA LEU A 152 6.15 14.60 14.32
C LEU A 152 6.32 14.79 15.83
N THR A 153 7.01 13.88 16.50
CA THR A 153 7.25 13.97 17.95
C THR A 153 8.03 15.24 18.30
N ARG A 154 9.11 15.54 17.56
CA ARG A 154 9.89 16.78 17.75
C ARG A 154 9.05 18.03 17.51
N LEU A 155 8.21 18.04 16.47
CA LEU A 155 7.28 19.14 16.21
C LEU A 155 6.34 19.33 17.40
N LEU A 156 5.75 18.26 17.91
CA LEU A 156 4.82 18.31 19.04
C LEU A 156 5.49 18.81 20.32
N ASP A 157 6.73 18.43 20.58
CA ASP A 157 7.50 18.89 21.75
C ASP A 157 7.86 20.38 21.66
N SER A 158 8.16 20.87 20.46
CA SER A 158 8.50 22.28 20.19
C SER A 158 7.29 23.18 19.94
N LYS A 159 6.08 22.59 19.83
CA LYS A 159 4.84 23.27 19.45
C LYS A 159 4.51 24.50 20.29
N ALA A 160 4.79 24.47 21.59
CA ALA A 160 4.49 25.60 22.49
C ALA A 160 5.27 26.89 22.13
N GLY A 161 6.43 26.75 21.49
CA GLY A 161 7.21 27.88 20.99
C GLY A 161 6.83 28.31 19.56
N LEU A 162 5.95 27.56 18.89
CA LEU A 162 5.46 27.86 17.54
C LEU A 162 4.06 28.48 17.63
N GLY A 163 3.78 29.45 16.75
CA GLY A 163 2.39 29.88 16.55
C GLY A 163 1.53 28.72 16.03
N LEU A 164 0.25 28.67 16.39
CA LEU A 164 -0.64 27.55 16.00
C LEU A 164 -0.75 27.36 14.49
N ASP A 165 -0.86 28.45 13.71
CA ASP A 165 -0.92 28.37 12.25
C ASP A 165 0.32 27.67 11.67
N THR A 166 1.52 28.07 12.12
CA THR A 166 2.79 27.44 11.71
C THR A 166 2.87 25.99 12.15
N ALA A 167 2.52 25.70 13.41
CA ALA A 167 2.55 24.34 13.94
C ALA A 167 1.60 23.40 13.18
N TYR A 168 0.42 23.88 12.81
CA TYR A 168 -0.56 23.12 12.04
C TYR A 168 -0.11 22.87 10.60
N SER A 169 0.45 23.88 9.93
CA SER A 169 1.01 23.70 8.59
C SER A 169 2.14 22.67 8.57
N MET A 170 3.07 22.74 9.52
CA MET A 170 4.16 21.76 9.63
C MET A 170 3.63 20.37 9.98
N GLU A 171 2.62 20.28 10.84
CA GLU A 171 2.00 19.01 11.20
C GLU A 171 1.34 18.34 9.99
N ASP A 172 0.67 19.11 9.13
CA ASP A 172 0.02 18.59 7.93
C ASP A 172 1.05 18.03 6.93
N GLU A 173 2.19 18.70 6.76
CA GLU A 173 3.30 18.22 5.93
C GLU A 173 3.90 16.91 6.48
N ILE A 174 4.24 16.87 7.77
CA ILE A 174 4.83 15.68 8.39
C ILE A 174 3.83 14.51 8.36
N VAL A 175 2.55 14.75 8.62
CA VAL A 175 1.51 13.71 8.55
C VAL A 175 1.34 13.19 7.12
N THR A 176 1.47 14.04 6.12
CA THR A 176 1.51 13.61 4.71
C THR A 176 2.71 12.68 4.47
N ASN A 177 3.90 13.03 4.97
CA ASN A 177 5.10 12.19 4.84
C ASN A 177 4.95 10.84 5.56
N ILE A 178 4.36 10.81 6.75
CA ILE A 178 4.04 9.57 7.47
C ILE A 178 3.05 8.73 6.65
N SER A 179 2.03 9.34 6.05
CA SER A 179 1.02 8.64 5.25
C SER A 179 1.63 8.01 3.99
N LEU A 180 2.53 8.73 3.31
CA LEU A 180 3.27 8.22 2.15
C LEU A 180 4.15 7.03 2.55
N ALA A 181 4.95 7.15 3.60
CA ALA A 181 5.81 6.06 4.09
C ALA A 181 5.00 4.83 4.55
N LEU A 182 3.84 5.04 5.21
CA LEU A 182 2.90 3.97 5.55
C LEU A 182 2.37 3.27 4.29
N GLY A 183 2.00 4.05 3.27
CA GLY A 183 1.50 3.53 2.00
C GLY A 183 2.55 2.71 1.25
N GLU A 184 3.79 3.17 1.20
CA GLU A 184 4.91 2.43 0.60
C GLU A 184 5.18 1.11 1.31
N LEU A 185 5.27 1.13 2.65
CA LEU A 185 5.45 -0.09 3.46
C LEU A 185 4.28 -1.07 3.29
N PHE A 186 3.05 -0.57 3.23
CA PHE A 186 1.86 -1.39 2.99
C PHE A 186 1.89 -2.03 1.60
N ASN A 187 2.12 -1.23 0.55
CA ASN A 187 2.16 -1.71 -0.83
C ASN A 187 3.26 -2.75 -1.03
N PHE A 188 4.44 -2.51 -0.45
CA PHE A 188 5.54 -3.47 -0.45
C PHE A 188 5.13 -4.82 0.15
N ARG A 189 4.43 -4.80 1.29
CA ARG A 189 4.00 -6.04 1.94
C ARG A 189 2.92 -6.76 1.14
N ILE A 190 2.00 -6.03 0.53
CA ILE A 190 0.90 -6.61 -0.25
C ILE A 190 1.41 -7.22 -1.56
N SER A 191 2.39 -6.60 -2.24
CA SER A 191 2.98 -7.16 -3.46
C SER A 191 3.59 -8.54 -3.22
N THR A 192 4.27 -8.74 -2.08
CA THR A 192 4.82 -10.04 -1.70
C THR A 192 3.75 -11.14 -1.64
N PHE A 193 2.55 -10.83 -1.14
CA PHE A 193 1.44 -11.80 -1.10
C PHE A 193 0.75 -11.99 -2.46
N ALA A 194 0.67 -10.93 -3.27
CA ALA A 194 0.11 -10.98 -4.63
C ALA A 194 0.87 -11.97 -5.51
N GLU A 195 2.19 -11.96 -5.42
CA GLU A 195 3.07 -12.87 -6.16
C GLU A 195 2.95 -14.32 -5.67
N MET A 196 2.82 -14.52 -4.36
CA MET A 196 2.55 -15.85 -3.80
C MET A 196 1.24 -16.45 -4.33
N ARG A 197 0.18 -15.64 -4.44
CA ARG A 197 -1.11 -16.07 -5.02
C ARG A 197 -0.94 -16.52 -6.48
N ASP A 198 -0.23 -15.75 -7.28
CA ASP A 198 -0.02 -16.05 -8.71
C ASP A 198 0.81 -17.33 -8.92
N LEU A 199 1.75 -17.61 -8.02
CA LEU A 199 2.49 -18.87 -8.00
C LEU A 199 1.59 -20.06 -7.62
N CYS A 200 0.66 -19.89 -6.68
CA CYS A 200 -0.27 -20.93 -6.25
C CYS A 200 -1.23 -21.34 -7.39
N GLU A 201 -1.78 -20.36 -8.13
CA GLU A 201 -2.68 -20.61 -9.25
C GLU A 201 -2.02 -21.44 -10.36
N LYS A 202 -0.72 -21.20 -10.60
CA LYS A 202 0.06 -21.91 -11.63
C LYS A 202 0.38 -23.36 -11.26
N GLN A 203 0.59 -23.66 -9.97
CA GLN A 203 1.08 -24.97 -9.52
C GLN A 203 0.00 -25.98 -9.09
N ARG A 204 -1.29 -25.59 -9.00
CA ARG A 204 -2.49 -26.47 -8.83
C ARG A 204 -2.31 -27.67 -7.88
N SER A 205 -1.71 -27.48 -6.71
CA SER A 205 -1.59 -28.51 -5.67
C SER A 205 -2.34 -28.11 -4.41
N SER A 206 -2.90 -29.06 -3.66
CA SER A 206 -3.68 -28.79 -2.44
C SER A 206 -2.90 -28.00 -1.39
N HIS A 207 -1.61 -28.28 -1.22
CA HIS A 207 -0.76 -27.53 -0.29
C HIS A 207 -0.52 -26.07 -0.69
N TRP A 208 -0.72 -25.71 -1.97
CA TRP A 208 -0.67 -24.33 -2.44
C TRP A 208 -1.99 -23.60 -2.18
N THR A 209 -3.12 -24.31 -2.16
CA THR A 209 -4.43 -23.72 -1.79
C THR A 209 -4.41 -23.21 -0.35
N ASP A 210 -3.92 -24.03 0.59
CA ASP A 210 -3.84 -23.64 2.02
C ASP A 210 -2.91 -22.42 2.21
N ARG A 211 -1.80 -22.36 1.46
CA ARG A 211 -0.88 -21.21 1.48
C ARG A 211 -1.50 -19.96 0.87
N ALA A 212 -2.24 -20.08 -0.23
CA ALA A 212 -2.95 -18.96 -0.82
C ALA A 212 -4.00 -18.40 0.14
N GLU A 213 -4.71 -19.25 0.87
CA GLU A 213 -5.68 -18.82 1.88
C GLU A 213 -5.00 -18.11 3.06
N GLN A 214 -3.88 -18.63 3.55
CA GLN A 214 -3.07 -17.98 4.60
C GLN A 214 -2.52 -16.62 4.14
N ALA A 215 -2.01 -16.54 2.90
CA ALA A 215 -1.56 -15.29 2.31
C ALA A 215 -2.71 -14.27 2.20
N GLN A 216 -3.89 -14.71 1.77
CA GLN A 216 -5.07 -13.86 1.66
C GLN A 216 -5.56 -13.35 3.02
N GLN A 217 -5.46 -14.18 4.06
CA GLN A 217 -5.75 -13.76 5.44
C GLN A 217 -4.74 -12.72 5.93
N ALA A 218 -3.45 -12.93 5.67
CA ALA A 218 -2.41 -11.96 6.02
C ALA A 218 -2.62 -10.60 5.31
N VAL A 219 -3.05 -10.62 4.04
CA VAL A 219 -3.42 -9.42 3.28
C VAL A 219 -4.56 -8.65 3.96
N ASP A 220 -5.60 -9.33 4.45
CA ASP A 220 -6.70 -8.68 5.16
C ASP A 220 -6.26 -8.07 6.48
N GLU A 221 -5.51 -8.82 7.27
CA GLU A 221 -4.99 -8.34 8.55
C GLU A 221 -4.11 -7.10 8.34
N LEU A 222 -3.24 -7.11 7.33
CA LEU A 222 -2.43 -5.94 6.97
C LEU A 222 -3.27 -4.76 6.49
N THR A 223 -4.33 -5.01 5.73
CA THR A 223 -5.25 -3.95 5.25
C THR A 223 -5.98 -3.29 6.43
N ILE A 224 -6.41 -4.08 7.42
CA ILE A 224 -7.00 -3.57 8.66
C ILE A 224 -6.00 -2.73 9.45
N ILE A 225 -4.77 -3.23 9.62
CA ILE A 225 -3.70 -2.53 10.36
C ILE A 225 -3.34 -1.21 9.67
N TYR A 226 -3.21 -1.21 8.34
CA TYR A 226 -2.92 -0.02 7.54
C TYR A 226 -3.97 1.07 7.74
N HIS A 227 -5.26 0.75 7.52
CA HIS A 227 -6.32 1.74 7.69
C HIS A 227 -6.51 2.18 9.14
N ALA A 228 -6.23 1.31 10.12
CA ALA A 228 -6.19 1.70 11.53
C ALA A 228 -5.10 2.75 11.78
N ALA A 229 -3.90 2.55 11.24
CA ALA A 229 -2.80 3.49 11.37
C ALA A 229 -3.10 4.85 10.70
N CYS A 230 -3.70 4.86 9.51
CA CYS A 230 -4.15 6.10 8.85
C CYS A 230 -5.23 6.81 9.69
N LEU A 231 -6.20 6.07 10.22
CA LEU A 231 -7.23 6.62 11.08
C LEU A 231 -6.64 7.26 12.33
N ASP A 232 -5.72 6.59 13.01
CA ASP A 232 -5.06 7.10 14.22
C ASP A 232 -4.28 8.38 13.97
N LEU A 233 -3.65 8.50 12.80
CA LEU A 233 -2.87 9.67 12.40
C LEU A 233 -3.76 10.93 12.29
N VAL A 234 -4.85 10.82 11.51
CA VAL A 234 -5.80 11.94 11.29
C VAL A 234 -6.60 12.24 12.57
N LEU A 235 -6.98 11.20 13.33
CA LEU A 235 -7.59 11.37 14.65
C LEU A 235 -6.68 12.17 15.59
N GLY A 236 -5.39 11.84 15.59
CA GLY A 236 -4.36 12.52 16.37
C GLY A 236 -4.30 14.01 16.08
N GLN A 237 -4.29 14.41 14.80
CA GLN A 237 -4.29 15.83 14.40
C GLN A 237 -5.54 16.55 14.90
N ARG A 238 -6.72 15.99 14.61
CA ARG A 238 -8.01 16.57 14.99
C ARG A 238 -8.13 16.76 16.50
N ASP A 239 -7.73 15.74 17.27
CA ASP A 239 -7.87 15.76 18.72
C ASP A 239 -6.78 16.59 19.41
N ARG A 240 -5.63 16.82 18.75
CA ARG A 240 -4.68 17.86 19.17
C ARG A 240 -5.28 19.25 18.99
N MET A 241 -5.88 19.57 17.83
CA MET A 241 -6.54 20.87 17.64
C MET A 241 -7.60 21.17 18.71
N LYS A 242 -8.42 20.19 19.08
CA LYS A 242 -9.40 20.34 20.17
C LYS A 242 -8.75 20.69 21.51
N ARG A 243 -7.58 20.10 21.79
CA ARG A 243 -6.82 20.37 23.02
C ARG A 243 -6.17 21.73 22.98
N ASP A 244 -5.60 22.13 21.85
CA ASP A 244 -4.93 23.43 21.69
C ASP A 244 -5.89 24.60 21.90
N HIS A 245 -7.11 24.47 21.40
CA HIS A 245 -8.15 25.47 21.62
C HIS A 245 -8.87 25.33 22.97
N GLY A 246 -8.60 24.29 23.75
CA GLY A 246 -9.23 24.06 25.05
C GLY A 246 -10.64 23.46 24.96
N ALA A 247 -10.94 22.52 25.88
CA ALA A 247 -12.27 21.94 25.99
C ALA A 247 -13.30 23.02 26.35
N GLY A 248 -14.25 23.28 25.45
CA GLY A 248 -15.34 24.24 25.67
C GLY A 248 -15.12 25.64 25.09
N VAL A 249 -14.00 25.89 24.40
CA VAL A 249 -13.90 27.11 23.57
C VAL A 249 -14.84 26.99 22.39
N ASP A 250 -15.75 27.96 22.31
CA ASP A 250 -16.70 28.06 21.22
C ASP A 250 -15.96 28.07 19.89
N PHE A 251 -16.42 27.21 18.98
CA PHE A 251 -15.88 27.07 17.64
C PHE A 251 -15.87 28.41 16.89
N ALA A 252 -16.82 29.30 17.19
CA ALA A 252 -16.88 30.65 16.63
C ALA A 252 -15.67 31.54 17.00
N ARG A 253 -14.92 31.21 18.06
CA ARG A 253 -13.72 31.95 18.48
C ARG A 253 -12.45 31.51 17.76
N TRP A 254 -12.52 30.42 17.01
CA TRP A 254 -11.37 29.94 16.24
C TRP A 254 -11.21 30.83 15.01
N THR A 255 -9.97 31.01 14.53
CA THR A 255 -9.73 31.70 13.26
C THR A 255 -10.40 30.93 12.12
N ALA A 256 -10.75 31.62 11.02
CA ALA A 256 -11.40 30.98 9.88
C ALA A 256 -10.59 29.78 9.35
N SER A 257 -9.26 29.93 9.24
CA SER A 257 -8.36 28.85 8.82
C SER A 257 -8.37 27.66 9.79
N HIS A 258 -8.34 27.91 11.11
CA HIS A 258 -8.43 26.82 12.10
C HIS A 258 -9.78 26.10 12.05
N GLN A 259 -10.89 26.82 11.84
CA GLN A 259 -12.20 26.22 11.67
C GLN A 259 -12.23 25.31 10.44
N ALA A 260 -11.70 25.80 9.31
CA ALA A 260 -11.71 25.05 8.07
C ALA A 260 -10.85 23.77 8.15
N ARG A 261 -9.62 23.87 8.65
CA ARG A 261 -8.75 22.71 8.91
C ARG A 261 -9.44 21.68 9.81
N PHE A 262 -10.11 22.13 10.88
CA PHE A 262 -10.82 21.22 11.79
C PHE A 262 -12.00 20.51 11.13
N LEU A 263 -12.77 21.21 10.30
CA LEU A 263 -13.88 20.62 9.54
C LEU A 263 -13.37 19.57 8.55
N LYS A 264 -12.28 19.86 7.81
CA LYS A 264 -11.61 18.89 6.94
C LYS A 264 -11.16 17.65 7.69
N LEU A 265 -10.38 17.82 8.76
CA LEU A 265 -9.90 16.70 9.57
C LEU A 265 -11.06 15.89 10.15
N SER A 266 -12.17 16.54 10.51
CA SER A 266 -13.37 15.85 10.99
C SER A 266 -14.03 14.97 9.92
N VAL A 267 -14.01 15.39 8.66
CA VAL A 267 -14.44 14.59 7.51
C VAL A 267 -13.46 13.45 7.25
N PHE A 268 -12.15 13.74 7.17
CA PHE A 268 -11.11 12.74 6.93
C PHE A 268 -11.13 11.63 7.98
N VAL A 269 -11.33 11.95 9.26
CA VAL A 269 -11.52 10.92 10.30
C VAL A 269 -12.67 9.97 9.96
N SER A 270 -13.81 10.50 9.50
CA SER A 270 -14.95 9.65 9.14
C SER A 270 -14.66 8.82 7.89
N GLN A 271 -13.98 9.39 6.89
CA GLN A 271 -13.54 8.64 5.70
C GLN A 271 -12.57 7.51 6.07
N GLU A 272 -11.50 7.78 6.83
CA GLU A 272 -10.56 6.74 7.25
C GLU A 272 -11.21 5.67 8.13
N ARG A 273 -12.14 6.07 9.00
CA ARG A 273 -12.90 5.13 9.83
C ARG A 273 -13.79 4.22 9.00
N LEU A 274 -14.41 4.74 7.94
CA LEU A 274 -15.17 3.93 7.00
C LEU A 274 -14.27 2.93 6.28
N ARG A 275 -13.10 3.36 5.77
CA ARG A 275 -12.12 2.45 5.13
C ARG A 275 -11.70 1.32 6.06
N TRP A 276 -11.36 1.66 7.30
CA TRP A 276 -11.02 0.66 8.33
C TRP A 276 -12.19 -0.29 8.61
N MET A 277 -13.41 0.22 8.82
CA MET A 277 -14.58 -0.62 9.09
C MET A 277 -14.93 -1.52 7.90
N MET A 278 -14.75 -1.05 6.67
CA MET A 278 -14.94 -1.85 5.45
C MET A 278 -13.90 -2.98 5.36
N ALA A 279 -12.63 -2.72 5.68
CA ALA A 279 -11.61 -3.76 5.75
C ALA A 279 -11.97 -4.85 6.78
N VAL A 280 -12.40 -4.45 7.98
CA VAL A 280 -12.86 -5.40 9.03
C VAL A 280 -14.09 -6.20 8.57
N ARG A 281 -15.03 -5.56 7.85
CA ARG A 281 -16.19 -6.26 7.28
C ARG A 281 -15.76 -7.33 6.28
N THR A 282 -14.83 -6.99 5.38
CA THR A 282 -14.33 -7.89 4.35
C THR A 282 -13.68 -9.12 4.97
N PHE A 283 -12.82 -8.92 5.98
CA PHE A 283 -12.24 -10.02 6.76
C PHE A 283 -13.30 -10.93 7.37
N LYS A 284 -14.25 -10.37 8.13
CA LYS A 284 -15.35 -11.13 8.75
C LYS A 284 -16.20 -11.90 7.72
N ARG A 285 -16.42 -11.33 6.54
CA ARG A 285 -17.16 -11.98 5.47
C ARG A 285 -16.42 -13.20 4.94
N ARG A 286 -15.11 -13.13 4.78
CA ARG A 286 -14.31 -14.28 4.35
C ARG A 286 -14.24 -15.37 5.42
N GLU A 287 -14.14 -14.98 6.69
CA GLU A 287 -14.26 -15.94 7.80
C GLU A 287 -15.62 -16.68 7.75
N TYR A 288 -16.70 -15.96 7.42
CA TYR A 288 -18.02 -16.55 7.25
C TYR A 288 -18.07 -17.51 6.06
N ASP A 289 -17.54 -17.09 4.91
CA ASP A 289 -17.54 -17.93 3.71
C ASP A 289 -16.70 -19.20 3.92
N ARG A 290 -15.56 -19.11 4.61
CA ARG A 290 -14.72 -20.25 5.02
C ARG A 290 -15.48 -21.21 5.94
N LEU A 291 -16.12 -20.68 6.99
CA LEU A 291 -16.95 -21.47 7.88
C LEU A 291 -18.18 -22.03 7.17
N SER A 292 -18.68 -21.43 6.09
CA SER A 292 -19.83 -21.97 5.35
C SER A 292 -19.46 -23.13 4.43
N GLN A 293 -18.17 -23.31 4.10
CA GLN A 293 -17.67 -24.34 3.19
C GLN A 293 -17.20 -25.63 3.89
N GLY A 294 -16.88 -25.59 5.19
CA GLY A 294 -16.58 -26.80 5.98
C GLY A 294 -17.83 -27.64 6.26
N ASN A 295 -17.75 -28.98 6.23
CA ASN A 295 -18.92 -29.86 6.42
C ASN A 295 -19.15 -30.24 7.91
N SER A 296 -20.25 -29.78 8.54
CA SER A 296 -21.07 -30.52 9.54
C SER A 296 -22.28 -29.68 10.01
N PRO A 297 -23.54 -30.10 9.76
CA PRO A 297 -24.70 -29.20 9.87
C PRO A 297 -25.04 -28.70 11.28
N LYS A 298 -24.78 -29.44 12.36
CA LYS A 298 -25.43 -29.15 13.66
C LYS A 298 -24.68 -28.18 14.59
N LYS A 299 -23.34 -28.21 14.61
CA LYS A 299 -22.53 -27.28 15.43
C LYS A 299 -22.20 -25.98 14.68
N GLN A 300 -22.24 -26.04 13.35
CA GLN A 300 -21.89 -24.94 12.46
C GLN A 300 -23.04 -23.94 12.28
N ASP A 301 -24.30 -24.37 12.43
CA ASP A 301 -25.48 -23.49 12.31
C ASP A 301 -25.45 -22.35 13.33
N ARG A 302 -25.03 -22.62 14.58
CA ARG A 302 -24.96 -21.59 15.62
C ARG A 302 -23.81 -20.61 15.37
N SER A 303 -22.59 -21.11 15.11
CA SER A 303 -21.43 -20.24 14.85
C SER A 303 -21.59 -19.41 13.57
N LEU A 304 -22.19 -19.98 12.52
CA LEU A 304 -22.53 -19.25 11.30
C LEU A 304 -23.58 -18.17 11.57
N THR A 305 -24.59 -18.46 12.39
CA THR A 305 -25.60 -17.47 12.77
C THR A 305 -25.02 -16.35 13.63
N GLU A 306 -24.12 -16.67 14.57
CA GLU A 306 -23.36 -15.70 15.38
C GLU A 306 -22.52 -14.78 14.47
N LEU A 307 -21.72 -15.35 13.56
CA LEU A 307 -20.89 -14.56 12.66
C LEU A 307 -21.72 -13.71 11.67
N LYS A 308 -22.85 -14.24 11.19
CA LYS A 308 -23.80 -13.49 10.36
C LYS A 308 -24.41 -12.31 11.13
N LYS A 309 -24.75 -12.50 12.41
CA LYS A 309 -25.21 -11.44 13.30
C LYS A 309 -24.14 -10.36 13.44
N ASP A 310 -22.89 -10.76 13.71
CA ASP A 310 -21.75 -9.85 13.87
C ASP A 310 -21.48 -9.03 12.60
N ILE A 311 -21.62 -9.63 11.42
CA ILE A 311 -21.54 -8.92 10.14
C ILE A 311 -22.64 -7.87 10.02
N TYR A 312 -23.89 -8.18 10.38
CA TYR A 312 -25.00 -7.22 10.33
C TYR A 312 -24.85 -6.08 11.35
N GLU A 313 -24.40 -6.37 12.57
CA GLU A 313 -24.09 -5.33 13.57
C GLU A 313 -22.96 -4.42 13.10
N HIS A 314 -21.93 -4.98 12.46
CA HIS A 314 -20.82 -4.20 11.91
C HIS A 314 -21.25 -3.32 10.74
N LEU A 315 -22.12 -3.84 9.85
CA LEU A 315 -22.75 -3.05 8.79
C LEU A 315 -23.60 -1.89 9.35
N LEU A 316 -24.27 -2.09 10.48
CA LEU A 316 -25.03 -1.01 11.13
C LEU A 316 -24.10 0.11 11.62
N LYS A 317 -22.92 -0.24 12.15
CA LYS A 317 -21.88 0.73 12.54
C LYS A 317 -21.32 1.49 11.34
N ILE A 318 -21.08 0.80 10.21
CA ILE A 318 -20.67 1.45 8.94
C ILE A 318 -21.71 2.49 8.52
N LEU A 319 -22.99 2.11 8.43
CA LEU A 319 -24.06 3.05 8.05
C LEU A 319 -24.20 4.23 9.02
N GLN A 320 -23.95 4.02 10.31
CA GLN A 320 -23.95 5.11 11.28
C GLN A 320 -22.80 6.10 11.04
N GLU A 321 -21.62 5.61 10.67
CA GLU A 321 -20.49 6.48 10.32
C GLU A 321 -20.68 7.16 8.96
N GLU A 322 -21.28 6.49 7.97
CA GLU A 322 -21.69 7.10 6.69
C GLU A 322 -22.64 8.29 6.92
N GLU A 323 -23.59 8.13 7.85
CA GLU A 323 -24.50 9.21 8.24
C GLU A 323 -23.74 10.39 8.86
N ILE A 324 -22.80 10.11 9.76
CA ILE A 324 -21.95 11.13 10.39
C ILE A 324 -21.12 11.87 9.35
N LEU A 325 -20.52 11.14 8.40
CA LEU A 325 -19.76 11.72 7.30
C LEU A 325 -20.63 12.65 6.45
N LEU A 326 -21.78 12.16 5.98
CA LEU A 326 -22.66 12.95 5.11
C LEU A 326 -23.20 14.18 5.81
N LYS A 327 -23.48 14.12 7.12
CA LYS A 327 -23.86 15.32 7.89
C LYS A 327 -22.74 16.36 7.93
N LYS A 328 -21.48 15.94 8.07
CA LYS A 328 -20.33 16.85 8.04
C LYS A 328 -20.11 17.44 6.66
N GLN A 329 -20.14 16.63 5.61
CA GLN A 329 -20.02 17.08 4.22
C GLN A 329 -21.16 18.04 3.85
N LYS A 330 -22.40 17.71 4.23
CA LYS A 330 -23.57 18.57 4.04
C LYS A 330 -23.38 19.94 4.69
N MET A 331 -22.92 19.98 5.95
CA MET A 331 -22.64 21.23 6.66
C MET A 331 -21.61 22.09 5.93
N ILE A 332 -20.55 21.48 5.39
CA ILE A 332 -19.52 22.19 4.61
C ILE A 332 -20.14 22.72 3.30
N LEU A 333 -20.91 21.92 2.59
CA LEU A 333 -21.60 22.33 1.36
C LEU A 333 -22.59 23.48 1.60
N GLU A 334 -23.29 23.49 2.74
CA GLU A 334 -24.17 24.60 3.15
C GLU A 334 -23.36 25.89 3.37
N LYS A 335 -22.19 25.81 4.01
CA LYS A 335 -21.28 26.95 4.18
C LYS A 335 -20.72 27.48 2.85
N ILE A 336 -20.36 26.58 1.93
CA ILE A 336 -19.92 26.97 0.58
C ILE A 336 -21.06 27.67 -0.16
N SER A 337 -22.27 27.10 -0.11
CA SER A 337 -23.44 27.66 -0.81
C SER A 337 -23.89 29.02 -0.27
N SER A 338 -23.62 29.30 1.01
CA SER A 338 -23.91 30.59 1.65
C SER A 338 -22.79 31.63 1.48
N GLY A 339 -21.65 31.24 0.89
CA GLY A 339 -20.48 32.11 0.72
C GLY A 339 -19.65 32.29 2.00
N GLU A 340 -19.89 31.47 3.03
CA GLU A 340 -19.12 31.48 4.29
C GLU A 340 -17.81 30.69 4.19
N ALA A 341 -17.62 29.90 3.13
CA ALA A 341 -16.46 29.05 2.90
C ALA A 341 -16.10 28.99 1.41
N ASP A 342 -14.81 28.82 1.11
CA ASP A 342 -14.33 28.62 -0.25
C ASP A 342 -14.47 27.15 -0.69
N ALA A 343 -14.96 26.94 -1.90
CA ALA A 343 -15.07 25.61 -2.49
C ALA A 343 -13.70 24.98 -2.77
N GLU A 344 -12.70 25.77 -3.15
CA GLU A 344 -11.34 25.28 -3.39
C GLU A 344 -10.70 24.74 -2.11
N GLU A 345 -11.00 25.39 -0.98
CA GLU A 345 -10.52 24.93 0.31
C GLU A 345 -11.07 23.53 0.60
N PHE A 346 -12.36 23.25 0.44
CA PHE A 346 -12.95 21.98 0.89
C PHE A 346 -13.07 20.87 -0.17
N GLY A 347 -12.47 21.04 -1.35
CA GLY A 347 -12.63 20.10 -2.47
C GLY A 347 -12.42 18.64 -2.07
N ASP A 348 -11.29 18.34 -1.43
CA ASP A 348 -10.92 17.01 -0.94
C ASP A 348 -11.87 16.43 0.13
N ALA A 349 -12.47 17.28 0.97
CA ALA A 349 -13.40 16.87 2.01
C ALA A 349 -14.81 16.55 1.48
N VAL A 350 -15.26 17.25 0.44
CA VAL A 350 -16.59 17.05 -0.15
C VAL A 350 -16.59 16.12 -1.37
N GLU A 351 -15.44 15.54 -1.70
CA GLU A 351 -15.33 14.47 -2.69
C GLU A 351 -16.23 13.27 -2.33
N ASP A 352 -16.87 12.71 -3.36
CA ASP A 352 -17.67 11.52 -3.21
C ASP A 352 -16.79 10.32 -2.85
N VAL A 353 -17.07 9.67 -1.71
CA VAL A 353 -16.35 8.48 -1.25
C VAL A 353 -16.48 7.31 -2.22
N GLU A 354 -17.59 7.22 -2.97
CA GLU A 354 -17.77 6.20 -4.00
C GLU A 354 -16.87 6.43 -5.23
N GLU A 355 -16.43 7.68 -5.48
CA GLU A 355 -15.51 8.03 -6.57
C GLU A 355 -14.04 8.19 -6.13
N LEU A 356 -13.77 8.25 -4.83
CA LEU A 356 -12.39 8.19 -4.27
C LEU A 356 -11.65 6.90 -4.70
N GLU A 357 -12.38 5.85 -5.11
CA GLU A 357 -11.82 4.60 -5.63
C GLU A 357 -11.34 4.70 -7.10
N MET A 358 -11.69 5.77 -7.84
CA MET A 358 -11.24 5.99 -9.23
C MET A 358 -10.04 6.93 -9.31
N ILE A 359 -8.83 6.36 -9.30
CA ILE A 359 -7.53 7.07 -9.23
C ILE A 359 -7.32 8.12 -10.36
N TYR A 360 -8.04 8.05 -11.48
CA TYR A 360 -7.86 8.98 -12.62
C TYR A 360 -9.17 9.52 -13.24
N GLY A 361 -10.30 9.43 -12.52
CA GLY A 361 -11.55 10.06 -12.95
C GLY A 361 -11.61 11.55 -12.57
N LYS A 362 -12.37 12.36 -13.31
CA LYS A 362 -12.77 13.69 -12.82
C LYS A 362 -13.57 13.48 -11.54
N ARG A 363 -12.96 13.79 -10.39
CA ARG A 363 -13.58 13.65 -9.08
C ARG A 363 -14.80 14.57 -9.01
N LYS A 364 -15.99 14.01 -8.82
CA LYS A 364 -17.20 14.80 -8.65
C LYS A 364 -17.36 15.15 -7.18
N CYS A 365 -17.49 16.44 -6.90
CA CYS A 365 -17.91 16.91 -5.58
C CYS A 365 -19.36 16.49 -5.33
N LEU A 366 -19.64 16.03 -4.12
CA LEU A 366 -20.98 15.71 -3.68
C LEU A 366 -21.86 16.97 -3.70
N THR A 367 -23.04 16.90 -4.29
CA THR A 367 -24.02 17.99 -4.23
C THR A 367 -24.90 17.91 -2.98
N LEU A 368 -25.46 19.05 -2.56
CA LEU A 368 -26.36 19.12 -1.39
C LEU A 368 -27.60 18.21 -1.54
N ILE A 369 -28.11 18.10 -2.77
CA ILE A 369 -29.27 17.23 -3.09
C ILE A 369 -28.86 15.76 -2.96
N GLU A 370 -27.73 15.35 -3.54
CA GLU A 370 -27.21 13.98 -3.44
C GLU A 370 -26.97 13.58 -1.97
N ALA A 371 -26.37 14.48 -1.17
CA ALA A 371 -26.17 14.24 0.27
C ALA A 371 -27.49 13.97 1.01
N THR A 372 -28.54 14.74 0.71
CA THR A 372 -29.86 14.61 1.36
C THR A 372 -30.57 13.31 0.96
N VAL A 373 -30.49 12.94 -0.32
CA VAL A 373 -31.05 11.67 -0.83
C VAL A 373 -30.32 10.47 -0.20
N ARG A 374 -28.98 10.51 -0.14
CA ARG A 374 -28.18 9.44 0.47
C ARG A 374 -28.47 9.28 1.97
N LEU A 375 -28.66 10.37 2.71
CA LEU A 375 -29.05 10.33 4.12
C LEU A 375 -30.39 9.59 4.32
N SER A 376 -31.40 9.89 3.48
CA SER A 376 -32.70 9.21 3.53
C SER A 376 -32.55 7.70 3.27
N SER A 377 -31.74 7.32 2.28
CA SER A 377 -31.43 5.91 1.98
C SER A 377 -30.74 5.20 3.16
N ILE A 378 -29.79 5.85 3.85
CA ILE A 378 -29.13 5.29 5.03
C ILE A 378 -30.15 4.93 6.12
N TYR A 379 -31.11 5.80 6.43
CA TYR A 379 -32.11 5.51 7.46
C TYR A 379 -32.93 4.26 7.15
N GLN A 380 -33.33 4.08 5.89
CA GLN A 380 -34.04 2.88 5.44
C GLN A 380 -33.15 1.62 5.56
N ARG A 381 -31.90 1.69 5.09
CA ARG A 381 -30.93 0.58 5.18
C ARG A 381 -30.65 0.18 6.63
N ARG A 382 -30.53 1.14 7.56
CA ARG A 382 -30.36 0.88 9.00
C ARG A 382 -31.57 0.18 9.62
N ALA A 383 -32.79 0.54 9.23
CA ALA A 383 -34.00 -0.15 9.70
C ALA A 383 -34.02 -1.62 9.27
N ILE A 384 -33.68 -1.89 8.00
CA ILE A 384 -33.59 -3.27 7.47
C ILE A 384 -32.52 -4.07 8.22
N LEU A 385 -31.34 -3.50 8.46
CA LEU A 385 -30.27 -4.21 9.18
C LEU A 385 -30.63 -4.50 10.64
N ARG A 386 -31.30 -3.59 11.36
CA ARG A 386 -31.80 -3.87 12.71
C ARG A 386 -32.74 -5.07 12.75
N ASN A 387 -33.64 -5.18 11.78
CA ASN A 387 -34.53 -6.33 11.65
C ASN A 387 -33.74 -7.63 11.39
N LYS A 388 -32.68 -7.57 10.57
CA LYS A 388 -31.81 -8.74 10.32
C LYS A 388 -31.01 -9.15 11.55
N VAL A 389 -30.45 -8.20 12.31
CA VAL A 389 -29.77 -8.49 13.60
C VAL A 389 -30.74 -9.15 14.57
N GLN A 390 -31.95 -8.62 14.71
CA GLN A 390 -32.98 -9.19 15.57
C GLN A 390 -33.38 -10.60 15.12
N ALA A 391 -33.50 -10.85 13.82
CA ALA A 391 -33.80 -12.17 13.28
C ALA A 391 -32.70 -13.19 13.67
N CYS A 392 -31.42 -12.85 13.51
CA CYS A 392 -30.31 -13.70 13.94
C CYS A 392 -30.34 -13.93 15.47
N GLN A 393 -30.58 -12.88 16.27
CA GLN A 393 -30.69 -13.01 17.73
C GLN A 393 -31.83 -13.96 18.14
N ASN A 394 -32.98 -13.89 17.46
CA ASN A 394 -34.11 -14.78 17.72
C ASN A 394 -33.77 -16.24 17.40
N ILE A 395 -33.00 -16.51 16.34
CA ILE A 395 -32.53 -17.87 15.99
C ILE A 395 -31.59 -18.41 17.08
N LEU A 396 -30.66 -17.57 17.55
CA LEU A 396 -29.70 -17.94 18.61
C LEU A 396 -30.40 -18.22 19.94
N ASN A 397 -31.39 -17.41 20.30
CA ASN A 397 -32.17 -17.58 21.54
C ASN A 397 -33.02 -18.85 21.54
N LYS A 398 -33.51 -19.29 20.38
CA LYS A 398 -34.32 -20.52 20.25
C LYS A 398 -33.51 -21.83 20.27
N GLY A 399 -32.19 -21.76 20.44
CA GLY A 399 -31.34 -22.96 20.63
C GLY A 399 -30.91 -23.67 19.34
N GLY A 400 -31.06 -23.05 18.16
CA GLY A 400 -30.84 -23.71 16.87
C GLY A 400 -32.00 -24.67 16.56
N LEU A 401 -32.48 -24.65 15.32
CA LEU A 401 -33.64 -25.40 14.82
C LEU A 401 -33.82 -26.80 15.47
N ARG A 402 -34.75 -26.92 16.41
CA ARG A 402 -35.75 -27.98 16.37
C ARG A 402 -37.01 -27.32 15.83
N ASP A 403 -37.15 -27.31 14.51
CA ASP A 403 -38.31 -27.91 13.86
C ASP A 403 -38.18 -27.81 12.33
N SER A 404 -38.49 -28.96 11.74
CA SER A 404 -38.73 -29.31 10.35
C SER A 404 -39.15 -28.19 9.36
N SER A 405 -38.58 -28.31 8.16
CA SER A 405 -39.22 -28.02 6.86
C SER A 405 -39.62 -26.58 6.53
N VAL A 406 -38.70 -25.62 6.69
CA VAL A 406 -38.73 -24.42 5.83
C VAL A 406 -37.39 -24.35 5.12
N SER A 407 -37.36 -24.81 3.87
CA SER A 407 -36.23 -24.62 2.97
C SER A 407 -36.00 -23.13 2.77
N PHE A 408 -35.04 -22.57 3.50
CA PHE A 408 -34.54 -21.22 3.28
C PHE A 408 -33.66 -21.22 2.02
N THR A 409 -34.29 -21.25 0.84
CA THR A 409 -33.63 -21.02 -0.47
C THR A 409 -33.49 -19.53 -0.77
N GLY A 410 -33.31 -18.71 0.27
CA GLY A 410 -32.95 -17.30 0.12
C GLY A 410 -31.49 -17.19 -0.29
N ARG A 411 -31.23 -17.23 -1.60
CA ARG A 411 -29.97 -16.70 -2.15
C ARG A 411 -29.72 -15.33 -1.51
N LEU A 412 -28.49 -15.09 -1.06
CA LEU A 412 -28.01 -13.78 -0.60
C LEU A 412 -27.97 -12.72 -1.72
N SER A 413 -28.75 -12.88 -2.79
CA SER A 413 -29.01 -11.84 -3.79
C SER A 413 -30.30 -11.13 -3.40
N GLY A 414 -30.14 -10.12 -2.54
CA GLY A 414 -31.10 -9.03 -2.42
C GLY A 414 -30.75 -7.93 -3.42
N ASP A 415 -30.49 -8.30 -4.67
CA ASP A 415 -30.37 -7.35 -5.79
C ASP A 415 -31.74 -7.23 -6.43
N SER A 416 -32.63 -6.44 -5.83
CA SER A 416 -33.92 -6.13 -6.42
C SER A 416 -34.47 -4.80 -5.87
N SER A 417 -33.79 -3.71 -6.23
CA SER A 417 -34.42 -2.46 -6.71
C SER A 417 -33.32 -1.45 -7.07
N GLY A 418 -32.86 -1.45 -8.33
CA GLY A 418 -32.02 -0.38 -8.88
C GLY A 418 -30.64 -0.16 -8.25
N CYS A 419 -30.12 -1.13 -7.49
CA CYS A 419 -28.81 -1.07 -6.88
C CYS A 419 -27.76 -1.58 -7.87
N VAL A 420 -26.81 -0.71 -8.21
CA VAL A 420 -25.57 -1.06 -8.89
C VAL A 420 -24.86 -2.16 -8.09
N SER A 421 -24.31 -3.14 -8.80
CA SER A 421 -23.62 -4.31 -8.30
C SER A 421 -22.78 -4.05 -7.03
N LEU A 422 -23.00 -4.87 -5.98
CA LEU A 422 -22.16 -4.89 -4.78
C LEU A 422 -21.03 -5.94 -4.86
N THR A 423 -20.64 -6.34 -6.08
CA THR A 423 -19.21 -6.54 -6.35
C THR A 423 -18.61 -5.15 -6.33
N THR A 424 -17.85 -4.82 -5.26
CA THR A 424 -17.30 -3.47 -5.13
C THR A 424 -16.50 -3.13 -6.38
N PRO A 425 -16.70 -1.95 -6.99
CA PRO A 425 -15.74 -1.36 -7.91
C PRO A 425 -14.32 -1.43 -7.33
N SER A 426 -14.12 -1.44 -6.01
CA SER A 426 -12.83 -1.67 -5.35
C SER A 426 -12.10 -2.98 -5.70
N GLU A 427 -12.78 -4.11 -5.96
CA GLU A 427 -12.09 -5.34 -6.35
C GLU A 427 -11.63 -5.27 -7.81
N GLU A 428 -12.48 -4.75 -8.69
CA GLU A 428 -12.12 -4.48 -10.08
C GLU A 428 -11.15 -3.30 -10.22
N ALA A 429 -11.16 -2.31 -9.33
CA ALA A 429 -10.29 -1.13 -9.34
C ALA A 429 -8.94 -1.43 -8.71
N MET A 430 -8.88 -2.24 -7.65
CA MET A 430 -7.63 -2.80 -7.14
C MET A 430 -7.04 -3.79 -8.14
N GLU A 431 -7.85 -4.64 -8.77
CA GLU A 431 -7.40 -5.55 -9.85
C GLU A 431 -7.02 -4.77 -11.11
N PHE A 432 -7.67 -3.66 -11.43
CA PHE A 432 -7.32 -2.79 -12.57
C PHE A 432 -6.06 -1.97 -12.28
N SER A 433 -5.90 -1.44 -11.07
CA SER A 433 -4.67 -0.78 -10.61
C SER A 433 -3.51 -1.78 -10.61
N ARG A 434 -3.74 -3.00 -10.13
CA ARG A 434 -2.78 -4.11 -10.19
C ARG A 434 -2.44 -4.50 -11.63
N ARG A 435 -3.43 -4.65 -12.52
CA ARG A 435 -3.22 -4.93 -13.96
C ARG A 435 -2.49 -3.80 -14.66
N ARG A 436 -2.73 -2.54 -14.27
CA ARG A 436 -2.09 -1.37 -14.87
C ARG A 436 -0.68 -1.15 -14.34
N THR A 437 -0.40 -1.41 -13.07
CA THR A 437 0.95 -1.46 -12.52
C THR A 437 1.74 -2.59 -13.16
N VAL A 438 1.15 -3.77 -13.31
CA VAL A 438 1.76 -4.89 -14.06
C VAL A 438 1.96 -4.53 -15.53
N ALA A 439 1.01 -3.88 -16.20
CA ALA A 439 1.14 -3.45 -17.60
C ALA A 439 2.18 -2.34 -17.77
N PHE A 440 2.24 -1.37 -16.86
CA PHE A 440 3.24 -0.29 -16.84
C PHE A 440 4.64 -0.87 -16.62
N LEU A 441 4.80 -1.79 -15.66
CA LEU A 441 6.05 -2.51 -15.47
C LEU A 441 6.39 -3.32 -16.74
N GLN A 442 5.45 -4.07 -17.32
CA GLN A 442 5.67 -4.83 -18.55
C GLN A 442 6.01 -3.95 -19.77
N GLU A 443 5.44 -2.74 -19.88
CA GLU A 443 5.71 -1.79 -20.95
C GLU A 443 7.06 -1.08 -20.76
N HIS A 444 7.39 -0.73 -19.52
CA HIS A 444 8.72 -0.24 -19.11
C HIS A 444 9.81 -1.28 -19.42
N PHE A 445 9.54 -2.56 -19.12
CA PHE A 445 10.45 -3.68 -19.43
C PHE A 445 10.47 -4.09 -20.91
N ARG A 446 9.40 -3.84 -21.68
CA ARG A 446 9.41 -4.03 -23.15
C ARG A 446 10.24 -2.97 -23.87
N GLY A 447 10.31 -1.75 -23.32
CA GLY A 447 11.15 -0.66 -23.86
C GLY A 447 12.65 -0.86 -23.65
N LEU A 448 13.05 -1.76 -22.77
CA LEU A 448 14.45 -2.01 -22.38
C LEU A 448 15.09 -3.24 -23.04
N GLN A 449 14.43 -3.90 -24.00
CA GLN A 449 15.05 -4.99 -24.77
C GLN A 449 16.07 -4.43 -25.78
N PRO A 450 17.38 -4.72 -25.67
CA PRO A 450 18.34 -4.39 -26.69
C PRO A 450 18.30 -5.48 -27.78
N ASN A 451 18.02 -5.06 -29.00
CA ASN A 451 18.06 -5.82 -30.27
C ASN A 451 16.78 -6.53 -30.71
N ASN A 452 15.92 -5.79 -31.41
CA ASN A 452 15.26 -6.31 -32.61
C ASN A 452 15.78 -5.55 -33.84
N ILE A 453 16.97 -5.96 -34.31
CA ILE A 453 17.42 -5.64 -35.67
C ILE A 453 16.75 -6.68 -36.58
N PRO A 454 15.92 -6.29 -37.56
CA PRO A 454 15.40 -7.24 -38.53
C PRO A 454 16.57 -7.69 -39.43
N ILE A 455 16.92 -8.97 -39.35
CA ILE A 455 17.84 -9.60 -40.30
C ILE A 455 17.15 -9.61 -41.66
N ALA A 456 17.54 -8.66 -42.51
CA ALA A 456 17.28 -8.71 -43.94
C ALA A 456 18.00 -9.93 -44.54
N ARG A 457 17.24 -10.97 -44.91
CA ARG A 457 17.71 -12.01 -45.81
C ARG A 457 17.64 -11.48 -47.25
N LEU A 458 18.80 -11.14 -47.80
CA LEU A 458 19.01 -10.96 -49.23
C LEU A 458 19.51 -12.29 -49.83
N ASN A 459 18.69 -12.86 -50.73
CA ASN A 459 19.00 -13.75 -51.86
C ASN A 459 17.64 -14.29 -52.32
N GLY A 460 17.13 -14.13 -53.54
CA GLY A 460 17.59 -13.52 -54.77
C GLY A 460 16.66 -14.03 -55.90
N LYS A 461 16.38 -13.15 -56.86
CA LYS A 461 15.85 -13.38 -58.22
C LYS A 461 14.33 -13.54 -58.47
N THR A 462 13.82 -12.51 -59.17
CA THR A 462 12.88 -12.50 -60.34
C THR A 462 11.47 -13.08 -60.11
N ASN A 463 10.35 -12.41 -60.42
CA ASN A 463 10.04 -11.67 -61.63
C ASN A 463 8.68 -10.95 -61.48
N THR A 464 8.55 -9.84 -62.22
CA THR A 464 7.35 -9.29 -62.88
C THR A 464 6.13 -8.72 -62.10
N ASN A 465 5.91 -7.43 -62.40
CA ASN A 465 4.66 -6.77 -62.81
C ASN A 465 3.74 -6.10 -61.76
N ILE A 466 3.65 -4.76 -61.81
CA ILE A 466 2.48 -3.94 -62.30
C ILE A 466 1.44 -3.80 -61.15
N SER A 467 0.97 -2.64 -60.69
CA SER A 467 0.92 -1.24 -61.14
C SER A 467 0.38 -0.37 -60.00
N ASP A 468 0.72 0.93 -60.02
CA ASP A 468 -0.12 2.09 -59.66
C ASP A 468 -0.80 2.16 -58.27
N THR A 469 -0.79 3.26 -57.51
CA THR A 469 -0.96 4.65 -57.92
C THR A 469 -0.63 5.61 -56.76
N ARG A 470 0.11 6.68 -57.08
CA ARG A 470 0.08 8.10 -56.65
C ARG A 470 -0.54 8.49 -55.28
N ILE A 471 0.25 9.09 -54.38
CA ILE A 471 0.47 10.56 -54.16
C ILE A 471 -0.83 11.31 -53.75
N ASN A 472 -0.91 11.86 -52.53
CA ASN A 472 -0.50 13.25 -52.26
C ASN A 472 -0.62 13.66 -50.79
N VAL A 473 0.37 14.46 -50.37
CA VAL A 473 0.43 15.21 -49.12
C VAL A 473 -0.25 16.56 -49.35
N LYS A 474 -1.05 17.05 -48.39
CA LYS A 474 -1.27 18.49 -48.26
C LYS A 474 -1.58 18.90 -46.82
N ALA A 475 -0.76 19.82 -46.33
CA ALA A 475 -0.94 20.63 -45.14
C ALA A 475 -1.93 21.78 -45.38
N MET A 476 -2.54 22.30 -44.29
CA MET A 476 -2.99 23.68 -44.00
C MET A 476 -3.85 23.59 -42.71
N SER A 477 -3.45 24.13 -41.56
CA SER A 477 -3.43 25.53 -41.12
C SER A 477 -4.81 26.19 -40.97
N LEU A 478 -4.97 26.79 -39.77
CA LEU A 478 -5.89 27.87 -39.35
C LEU A 478 -7.28 27.47 -38.82
N SER A 479 -7.49 27.57 -37.51
CA SER A 479 -8.07 28.77 -36.85
C SER A 479 -7.77 28.75 -35.36
#